data_AF-A0A4S8MVI6-F1
#
_entry.id   AF-A0A4S8MVI6-F1
#
_cell.length_a   1.000
_cell.length_b   1.000
_cell.length_c   1.000
_cell.angle_alpha   90.00
_cell.angle_beta   90.00
_cell.angle_gamma   90.00
#
_symmetry.space_group_name_H-M   'P 1'
#
loop_
_entity.id
_entity.type
_entity.pdbx_description
1 polymer ?
#
loop_
_entity_poly.entity_id
_entity_poly.type
_entity_poly.pdbx_seq_one_letter_code
_entity_poly.pdbx_strand_id
1 'polypeptide(L)' 'MDSIIAEIKKIPPVTRFMCISLFGLTLSTMLNLMSPYTFLYSSKLLWYKWQLWRLWSSFFLSGGGITFIFNLLML' A
#
# COMPACT_ATOMS: atom_id res chain seq x y z
N MET A 1 -3.42 19.80 -19.59
CA MET A 1 -3.49 18.88 -18.43
C MET A 1 -4.24 17.58 -18.76
N ASP A 2 -4.88 17.52 -19.92
CA ASP A 2 -5.72 16.40 -20.37
C ASP A 2 -4.93 15.13 -20.70
N SER A 3 -3.68 15.25 -21.13
CA SER A 3 -2.84 14.08 -21.49
C SER A 3 -2.56 13.17 -20.30
N ILE A 4 -2.25 13.71 -19.12
CA ILE A 4 -1.94 12.90 -17.92
C ILE A 4 -3.21 12.20 -17.41
N ILE A 5 -4.35 12.89 -17.45
CA ILE A 5 -5.65 12.35 -17.03
C ILE A 5 -6.11 11.25 -18.00
N ALA A 6 -5.83 11.41 -19.29
CA ALA A 6 -6.10 10.39 -20.30
C ALA A 6 -5.26 9.12 -20.07
N GLU A 7 -3.96 9.25 -19.75
CA GLU A 7 -3.10 8.11 -19.40
C GLU A 7 -3.56 7.41 -18.11
N ILE A 8 -3.93 8.16 -17.07
CA ILE A 8 -4.44 7.59 -15.80
C ILE A 8 -5.78 6.85 -16.00
N LYS A 9 -6.59 7.25 -17.01
CA LYS A 9 -7.82 6.55 -17.38
C LYS A 9 -7.56 5.24 -18.14
N LYS A 10 -6.39 5.04 -18.76
CA LYS A 10 -6.03 3.76 -19.40
C LYS A 10 -5.77 2.67 -18.37
N ILE A 11 -5.35 3.05 -17.16
CA ILE A 11 -5.11 2.11 -16.07
C ILE A 11 -6.47 1.68 -15.49
N PRO A 12 -6.74 0.37 -15.33
CA PRO A 12 -7.97 -0.12 -14.73
C PRO A 12 -8.21 0.50 -13.35
N PRO A 13 -9.47 0.77 -12.96
CA PRO A 13 -9.79 1.43 -11.70
C PRO A 13 -9.27 0.65 -10.48
N VAL A 14 -9.27 -0.69 -10.56
CA VAL A 14 -8.79 -1.57 -9.49
C VAL A 14 -7.27 -1.46 -9.34
N THR A 15 -6.51 -1.57 -10.43
CA THR A 15 -5.04 -1.44 -10.41
C THR A 15 -4.62 -0.06 -9.90
N ARG A 16 -5.33 1.00 -10.31
CA ARG A 16 -5.09 2.35 -9.79
C ARG A 16 -5.28 2.44 -8.27
N PHE A 17 -6.35 1.84 -7.75
CA PHE A 17 -6.58 1.77 -6.30
C PHE A 17 -5.46 1.00 -5.58
N MET A 18 -5.05 -0.16 -6.13
CA MET A 18 -3.96 -0.96 -5.56
C MET A 18 -2.63 -0.21 -5.56
N CYS A 19 -2.25 0.45 -6.67
CA CYS A 19 -1.03 1.26 -6.75
C CYS A 19 -1.03 2.41 -5.75
N ILE A 20 -2.14 3.14 -5.64
CA ILE A 20 -2.28 4.25 -4.68
C ILE A 20 -2.15 3.73 -3.24
N SER A 21 -2.73 2.58 -2.95
CA SER A 21 -2.69 1.96 -1.61
C SER A 21 -1.28 1.50 -1.25
N LEU A 22 -0.60 0.83 -2.18
CA LEU A 22 0.80 0.41 -2.05
C LEU A 22 1.72 1.62 -1.84
N PHE A 23 1.57 2.64 -2.68
CA PHE A 23 2.38 3.86 -2.63
C PHE A 23 2.12 4.63 -1.34
N GLY A 24 0.86 4.81 -0.94
CA GLY A 24 0.45 5.54 0.25
C GLY A 24 0.99 4.91 1.54
N LEU A 25 0.84 3.59 1.70
CA LEU A 25 1.34 2.90 2.90
C LEU A 25 2.88 2.88 2.94
N THR A 26 3.51 2.57 1.81
CA THR A 26 4.98 2.53 1.74
C THR A 26 5.56 3.91 2.02
N LEU A 27 5.04 4.97 1.39
CA LEU A 27 5.49 6.34 1.64
C LEU A 27 5.29 6.75 3.10
N SER A 28 4.16 6.40 3.71
CA SER A 28 3.88 6.70 5.11
C SER A 28 4.89 6.02 6.06
N THR A 29 5.32 4.80 5.73
CA THR A 29 6.39 4.12 6.48
C THR A 29 7.79 4.67 6.19
N MET A 30 8.09 5.07 4.94
CA MET A 30 9.38 5.67 4.57
C MET A 30 9.59 7.04 5.22
N LEU A 31 8.52 7.83 5.33
CA LEU A 31 8.52 9.12 6.02
C LEU A 31 8.51 8.98 7.56
N ASN A 32 8.57 7.76 8.11
CA ASN A 32 8.46 7.47 9.55
C ASN A 32 7.18 8.06 10.21
N LEU A 33 6.14 8.37 9.44
CA LEU A 33 4.86 8.83 9.97
C LEU A 33 4.17 7.74 10.79
N MET A 34 4.34 6.49 10.35
CA MET A 34 3.83 5.31 11.04
C MET A 34 4.88 4.20 11.05
N SER A 35 4.97 3.49 12.18
CA SER A 35 5.87 2.35 12.30
C SER A 35 5.40 1.18 11.42
N PRO A 36 6.31 0.45 10.74
CA PRO A 36 5.95 -0.75 9.97
C PRO A 36 5.20 -1.80 10.80
N TYR A 37 5.50 -1.90 12.11
CA TYR A 37 4.87 -2.84 13.03
C TYR A 37 3.36 -2.63 13.20
N THR A 38 2.86 -1.45 12.87
CA THR A 38 1.43 -1.11 12.92
C THR A 38 0.64 -1.83 11.83
N PHE A 39 1.30 -2.16 10.71
CA PHE A 39 0.68 -2.75 9.53
C PHE A 39 0.89 -4.27 9.41
N LEU A 40 1.88 -4.82 10.12
CA LEU A 40 2.15 -6.26 10.13
C LEU A 40 0.95 -7.07 10.66
N TYR A 41 0.68 -8.20 10.02
CA TYR A 41 -0.40 -9.08 10.43
C TYR A 41 -0.06 -9.77 11.76
N SER A 42 -0.97 -9.69 12.72
CA SER A 42 -0.90 -10.43 13.97
C SER A 42 -2.30 -10.89 14.34
N SER A 43 -2.53 -12.21 14.27
CA SER A 43 -3.84 -12.82 14.58
C SER A 43 -4.31 -12.46 15.99
N LYS A 44 -3.40 -12.41 16.97
CA LYS A 44 -3.72 -12.04 18.36
C LYS A 44 -4.26 -10.60 18.47
N LEU A 45 -3.64 -9.64 17.78
CA LEU A 45 -4.11 -8.25 17.79
C LEU A 45 -5.40 -8.06 16.99
N LEU A 46 -5.63 -8.90 15.97
CA LEU A 46 -6.84 -8.85 15.17
C LEU A 46 -8.08 -9.20 15.99
N TRP A 47 -8.03 -10.34 16.69
CA TRP A 47 -9.17 -10.86 17.46
C TRP A 47 -9.36 -10.15 18.80
N TYR A 48 -8.27 -9.70 19.44
CA TYR A 48 -8.35 -9.09 20.78
C TYR A 48 -8.55 -7.56 20.75
N LYS A 49 -8.04 -6.88 19.71
CA LYS A 49 -8.10 -5.41 19.57
C LYS A 49 -8.88 -4.91 18.36
N TRP A 50 -9.55 -5.80 17.63
CA TRP A 50 -10.40 -5.45 16.47
C TRP A 50 -9.66 -4.62 15.41
N GLN A 51 -8.36 -4.85 15.22
CA GLN A 51 -7.53 -4.13 14.25
C GLN A 51 -7.69 -4.69 12.83
N LEU A 52 -8.91 -4.63 12.30
CA LEU A 52 -9.28 -5.21 10.98
C LEU A 52 -8.51 -4.59 9.82
N TRP A 53 -8.08 -3.32 9.94
CA TRP A 53 -7.28 -2.64 8.92
C TRP A 53 -5.94 -3.35 8.64
N ARG A 54 -5.40 -4.11 9.61
CA ARG A 54 -4.17 -4.90 9.43
C ARG A 54 -4.29 -5.95 8.34
N LEU A 55 -5.48 -6.53 8.15
CA LEU A 55 -5.71 -7.54 7.10
C LEU A 55 -5.40 -6.96 5.73
N TRP A 56 -5.93 -5.77 5.46
CA TRP A 56 -5.74 -5.12 4.18
C TRP A 56 -4.35 -4.49 4.08
N SER A 57 -3.90 -3.75 5.10
CA SER A 57 -2.62 -3.03 5.04
C SER A 57 -1.41 -3.94 4.96
N SER A 58 -1.48 -5.17 5.48
CA SER A 58 -0.38 -6.15 5.39
C SER A 58 -0.04 -6.54 3.96
N PHE A 59 -1.03 -6.60 3.05
CA PHE A 59 -0.78 -6.93 1.64
C PHE A 59 -0.07 -5.82 0.88
N PHE A 60 -0.30 -4.57 1.28
CA PHE A 60 0.20 -3.38 0.59
C PHE A 60 1.45 -2.78 1.27
N LEU A 61 2.01 -3.47 2.27
CA LEU A 61 3.29 -3.11 2.87
C LEU A 61 4.42 -3.64 1.98
N SER A 62 4.82 -2.84 1.00
CA SER A 62 6.05 -3.13 0.28
C SER A 62 7.23 -2.55 1.06
N GLY A 63 8.24 -3.38 1.34
CA GLY A 63 9.50 -2.90 1.94
C GLY A 63 10.13 -1.76 1.14
N GLY A 64 11.04 -1.01 1.76
CA GLY A 64 11.66 0.16 1.15
C GLY A 64 12.68 -0.14 0.04
N GLY A 65 13.09 0.90 -0.68
CA GLY A 65 14.17 0.84 -1.67
C GLY A 65 13.75 0.27 -3.02
N ILE A 66 14.61 -0.52 -3.66
CA ILE A 66 14.37 -1.03 -5.01
C ILE A 66 13.26 -2.09 -5.06
N THR A 67 13.07 -2.83 -3.98
CA THR A 67 12.00 -3.82 -3.81
C THR A 67 10.62 -3.18 -3.95
N PHE A 68 10.46 -1.93 -3.51
CA PHE A 68 9.24 -1.16 -3.73
C PHE A 68 8.95 -0.91 -5.20
N ILE A 69 9.96 -0.51 -5.96
CA ILE A 69 9.81 -0.23 -7.39
C ILE A 69 9.41 -1.51 -8.13
N PHE A 70 10.04 -2.64 -7.80
CA PHE A 70 9.66 -3.94 -8.38
C PHE A 70 8.23 -4.36 -8.00
N ASN A 71 7.85 -4.25 -6.73
CA ASN A 71 6.48 -4.56 -6.30
C ASN A 71 5.44 -3.65 -6.96
N LEU A 72 5.77 -2.39 -7.24
CA LEU A 72 4.87 -1.45 -7.91
C LEU A 72 4.73 -1.73 -9.41
N LEU A 73 5.81 -2.18 -10.07
CA LEU A 73 5.80 -2.53 -11.49
C LEU A 73 5.19 -3.90 -11.79
N MET A 74 5.26 -4.83 -10.82
CA MET A 74 4.72 -6.19 -10.94
C MET A 74 3.25 -6.32 -10.46
N LEU A 75 2.64 -5.21 -10.03
CA LEU A 75 1.24 -5.12 -9.58
C LEU A 75 0.26 -5.01 -10.76
#